data_AF-A0A0M4JJ45-F1
#
_entry.id   AF-A0A0M4JJ45-F1
#
_cell.length_a   1.000
_cell.length_b   1.000
_cell.length_c   1.000
_cell.angle_alpha   90.00
_cell.angle_beta   90.00
_cell.angle_gamma   90.00
#
_symmetry.space_group_name_H-M   'P 1'
#
loop_
_entity.id
_entity.type
_entity.pdbx_description
1 polymer ?
#
loop_
_entity_poly.entity_id
_entity_poly.type
_entity_poly.pdbx_seq_one_letter_code
_entity_poly.pdbx_strand_id
1 'polypeptide(L)'
;MGVYFGNLGQVALNLTSCAVEAPAGGSSALVTTCAPGPTALAPRGQALMMVQFEHRAPFAGPPALTIALAGGGSTALTLPVLSHRFLEPWPLPAAEAFFGRWRVAGLAEHQVSFQWAGPYDQAAAARLLSSGARLAVLDTVDPVPTNLVASGYLATTSVGAPPDKVANPDAAIFCLVRLEVNPQRGAARLTARSRHKPLAEGLVKALAASWGNVAAPIP
;
A
#
# COMPACT_ATOMS: atom_id res chain seq x y z
N MET A 1 -13.00 5.20 4.08
CA MET A 1 -12.05 5.52 5.17
C MET A 1 -12.72 6.51 6.11
N GLY A 2 -12.63 6.30 7.43
CA GLY A 2 -13.05 7.28 8.42
C GLY A 2 -11.85 8.04 8.97
N VAL A 3 -11.90 9.36 8.95
CA VAL A 3 -10.86 10.25 9.51
C VAL A 3 -11.42 10.91 10.77
N TYR A 4 -10.76 10.70 11.91
CA TYR A 4 -11.20 11.20 13.20
C TYR A 4 -10.35 12.41 13.62
N PHE A 5 -11.01 13.53 13.89
CA PHE A 5 -10.38 14.79 14.32
C PHE A 5 -10.64 14.95 15.81
N GLY A 6 -9.61 14.78 16.63
CA GLY A 6 -9.70 14.93 18.08
C GLY A 6 -9.10 16.26 18.54
N ASN A 7 -9.88 17.07 19.24
CA ASN A 7 -9.35 18.22 19.96
C ASN A 7 -8.86 17.79 21.33
N LEU A 8 -7.53 17.66 21.51
CA LEU A 8 -6.94 17.30 22.79
C LEU A 8 -6.85 18.47 23.77
N GLY A 9 -7.10 19.69 23.31
CA GLY A 9 -7.05 20.91 24.10
C GLY A 9 -8.27 21.12 24.99
N GLN A 10 -8.17 22.15 25.82
CA GLN A 10 -9.23 22.59 26.75
C GLN A 10 -10.09 23.73 26.19
N VAL A 11 -9.78 24.21 24.97
CA VAL A 11 -10.47 25.30 24.29
C VAL A 11 -11.02 24.81 22.96
N ALA A 12 -12.17 25.34 22.55
CA ALA A 12 -12.77 25.01 21.26
C ALA A 12 -11.85 25.44 20.10
N LEU A 13 -11.79 24.63 19.06
CA LEU A 13 -11.07 24.94 17.83
C LEU A 13 -12.07 25.24 16.73
N ASN A 14 -11.82 26.28 15.95
CA ASN A 14 -12.56 26.60 14.74
C ASN A 14 -11.68 26.31 13.53
N LEU A 15 -12.24 25.61 12.54
CA LEU A 15 -11.56 25.20 11.31
C LEU A 15 -12.12 26.01 10.14
N THR A 16 -11.23 26.59 9.34
CA THR A 16 -11.59 27.32 8.12
C THR A 16 -11.61 26.41 6.90
N SER A 17 -10.79 25.35 6.90
CA SER A 17 -10.87 24.31 5.88
C SER A 17 -10.48 22.94 6.43
N CYS A 18 -11.09 21.92 5.85
CA CYS A 18 -10.72 20.53 6.00
C CYS A 18 -11.05 19.83 4.69
N ALA A 19 -10.02 19.53 3.89
CA ALA A 19 -10.21 19.02 2.53
C ALA A 19 -9.25 17.87 2.24
N VAL A 20 -9.71 16.88 1.47
CA VAL A 20 -8.86 15.83 0.93
C VAL A 20 -8.63 16.09 -0.53
N GLU A 21 -7.36 16.21 -0.89
CA GLU A 21 -6.89 16.41 -2.25
C GLU A 21 -6.40 15.09 -2.82
N ALA A 22 -6.84 14.78 -4.04
CA ALA A 22 -6.36 13.62 -4.76
C ALA A 22 -4.85 13.79 -5.07
N PRO A 23 -4.12 12.69 -5.34
CA PRO A 23 -2.72 12.76 -5.71
C PRO A 23 -2.50 13.69 -6.91
N ALA A 24 -1.41 14.48 -6.89
CA ALA A 24 -1.08 15.38 -8.00
C ALA A 24 -1.04 14.62 -9.34
N GLY A 25 -1.78 15.12 -10.34
CA GLY A 25 -1.91 14.48 -11.66
C GLY A 25 -2.71 13.17 -11.69
N GLY A 26 -3.29 12.75 -10.57
CA GLY A 26 -3.99 11.46 -10.39
C GLY A 26 -5.46 11.56 -10.01
N SER A 27 -6.10 12.72 -10.12
CA SER A 27 -7.49 12.93 -9.69
C SER A 27 -8.50 12.06 -10.43
N SER A 28 -8.23 11.69 -11.68
CA SER A 28 -9.04 10.74 -12.46
C SER A 28 -8.74 9.28 -12.14
N ALA A 29 -7.53 8.98 -11.67
CA ALA A 29 -7.05 7.64 -11.36
C ALA A 29 -7.51 7.18 -9.97
N LEU A 30 -7.48 8.07 -8.99
CA LEU A 30 -8.02 7.88 -7.64
C LEU A 30 -9.06 8.96 -7.36
N VAL A 31 -10.32 8.68 -7.73
CA VAL A 31 -11.42 9.62 -7.49
C VAL A 31 -11.71 9.64 -6.00
N THR A 32 -11.70 10.83 -5.42
CA THR A 32 -11.87 11.04 -3.99
C THR A 32 -13.15 11.83 -3.74
N THR A 33 -14.02 11.31 -2.88
CA THR A 33 -15.25 11.97 -2.45
C THR A 33 -15.26 12.03 -0.93
N CYS A 34 -15.36 13.22 -0.35
CA CYS A 34 -15.38 13.42 1.09
C CYS A 34 -16.72 13.99 1.54
N ALA A 35 -17.23 13.49 2.67
CA ALA A 35 -18.24 14.21 3.43
C ALA A 35 -17.69 15.57 3.90
N PRO A 36 -18.55 16.54 4.22
CA PRO A 36 -18.10 17.80 4.80
C PRO A 36 -17.22 17.57 6.05
N GLY A 37 -16.06 18.22 6.08
CA GLY A 37 -15.18 18.19 7.26
C GLY A 37 -15.74 19.04 8.42
N PRO A 38 -15.21 18.87 9.65
CA PRO A 38 -15.65 19.67 10.78
C PRO A 38 -15.24 21.14 10.60
N THR A 39 -16.13 22.05 10.99
CA THR A 39 -15.87 23.50 11.05
C THR A 39 -15.55 23.99 12.46
N ALA A 40 -15.87 23.18 13.48
CA ALA A 40 -15.49 23.43 14.86
C ALA A 40 -15.32 22.10 15.62
N LEU A 41 -14.48 22.11 16.65
CA LEU A 41 -14.27 21.00 17.58
C LEU A 41 -14.32 21.52 19.02
N ALA A 42 -15.27 21.00 19.80
CA ALA A 42 -15.38 21.30 21.23
C ALA A 42 -14.10 20.85 21.98
N PRO A 43 -13.79 21.43 23.17
CA PRO A 43 -12.75 20.92 24.05
C PRO A 43 -12.91 19.42 24.30
N ARG A 44 -11.84 18.64 24.17
CA ARG A 44 -11.88 17.17 24.29
C ARG A 44 -12.87 16.47 23.34
N GLY A 45 -13.40 17.19 22.36
CA GLY A 45 -14.37 16.68 21.38
C GLY A 45 -13.69 15.95 20.24
N GLN A 46 -14.49 15.15 19.54
CA GLN A 46 -14.08 14.45 18.32
C GLN A 46 -15.13 14.59 17.23
N ALA A 47 -14.69 14.70 15.98
CA ALA A 47 -15.54 14.61 14.80
C ALA A 47 -15.01 13.55 13.83
N LEU A 48 -15.92 13.00 13.02
CA LEU A 48 -15.62 12.02 11.96
C LEU A 48 -15.90 12.65 10.60
N MET A 49 -14.96 12.51 9.66
CA MET A 49 -15.17 12.76 8.24
C MET A 49 -15.02 11.45 7.47
N MET A 50 -16.03 11.13 6.65
CA MET A 50 -15.98 9.98 5.77
C MET A 50 -15.35 10.35 4.43
N VAL A 51 -14.38 9.55 3.99
CA VAL A 51 -13.70 9.71 2.71
C VAL A 51 -13.82 8.42 1.92
N GLN A 52 -14.37 8.51 0.71
CA GLN A 52 -14.50 7.43 -0.25
C GLN A 52 -13.45 7.59 -1.35
N PHE A 53 -12.83 6.48 -1.72
CA PHE A 53 -11.87 6.40 -2.80
C PHE A 53 -12.34 5.38 -3.83
N GLU A 54 -12.35 5.78 -5.10
CA GLU A 54 -12.63 4.91 -6.23
C GLU A 54 -11.36 4.80 -7.08
N HIS A 55 -10.83 3.58 -7.19
CA HIS A 55 -9.60 3.31 -7.93
C HIS A 55 -9.92 2.98 -9.39
N ARG A 56 -9.81 3.97 -10.27
CA ARG A 56 -10.12 3.88 -11.70
C ARG A 56 -8.92 3.53 -12.57
N ALA A 57 -7.73 3.96 -12.14
CA ALA A 57 -6.49 3.73 -12.85
C ALA A 57 -5.30 3.75 -11.86
N PRO A 58 -4.14 3.18 -12.24
CA PRO A 58 -2.93 3.27 -11.44
C PRO A 58 -2.52 4.71 -11.17
N PHE A 59 -2.04 4.97 -9.97
CA PHE A 59 -1.63 6.30 -9.51
C PHE A 59 -0.28 6.22 -8.79
N ALA A 60 0.43 7.35 -8.64
CA ALA A 60 1.81 7.34 -8.16
C ALA A 60 1.99 7.75 -6.69
N GLY A 61 1.12 8.63 -6.19
CA GLY A 61 1.27 9.24 -4.87
C GLY A 61 0.04 9.07 -3.99
N PRO A 62 0.18 9.22 -2.68
CA PRO A 62 -0.94 9.25 -1.76
C PRO A 62 -1.75 10.56 -1.86
N PRO A 63 -3.05 10.55 -1.53
CA PRO A 63 -3.84 11.76 -1.35
C PRO A 63 -3.37 12.54 -0.10
N ALA A 64 -3.66 13.84 -0.07
CA ALA A 64 -3.32 14.73 1.04
C ALA A 64 -4.58 15.21 1.77
N LEU A 65 -4.51 15.32 3.09
CA LEU A 65 -5.51 15.97 3.94
C LEU A 65 -4.96 17.31 4.40
N THR A 66 -5.62 18.39 4.01
CA THR A 66 -5.27 19.75 4.46
C THR A 66 -6.26 20.21 5.52
N ILE A 67 -5.74 20.73 6.63
CA ILE A 67 -6.51 21.24 7.77
C ILE A 67 -6.03 22.66 8.05
N ALA A 68 -6.95 23.62 8.09
CA ALA A 68 -6.66 25.01 8.43
C ALA A 68 -7.52 25.49 9.61
N LEU A 69 -6.90 26.17 10.57
CA LEU A 69 -7.55 26.71 11.76
C LEU A 69 -7.82 28.21 11.62
N ALA A 70 -8.91 28.70 12.20
CA ALA A 70 -9.30 30.10 12.17
C ALA A 70 -8.33 31.02 12.93
N GLY A 71 -7.63 30.50 13.94
CA GLY A 71 -6.60 31.23 14.70
C GLY A 71 -5.25 31.30 14.01
N GLY A 72 -5.15 30.86 12.75
CA GLY A 72 -3.89 30.65 12.05
C GLY A 72 -3.35 29.23 12.27
N GLY A 73 -2.48 28.80 11.35
CA GLY A 73 -1.97 27.44 11.28
C GLY A 73 -2.69 26.62 10.22
N SER A 74 -1.91 26.06 9.31
CA SER A 74 -2.35 25.09 8.31
C SER A 74 -1.40 23.90 8.35
N THR A 75 -1.94 22.70 8.21
CA THR A 75 -1.15 21.48 8.15
C THR A 75 -1.68 20.60 7.04
N ALA A 76 -0.76 20.03 6.26
CA ALA A 76 -1.04 19.00 5.28
C ALA A 76 -0.52 17.66 5.81
N LEU A 77 -1.35 16.63 5.75
CA LEU A 77 -1.03 15.27 6.15
C LEU A 77 -1.16 14.36 4.95
N THR A 78 -0.24 13.41 4.80
CA THR A 78 -0.36 12.37 3.78
C THR A 78 -1.32 11.28 4.27
N LEU A 79 -2.36 10.98 3.49
CA LEU A 79 -3.24 9.86 3.78
C LEU A 79 -2.60 8.55 3.30
N PRO A 80 -2.67 7.44 4.07
CA PRO A 80 -2.00 6.18 3.75
C PRO A 80 -2.77 5.35 2.68
N VAL A 81 -3.19 6.00 1.60
CA VAL A 81 -3.88 5.38 0.46
C VAL A 81 -2.91 5.31 -0.72
N LEU A 82 -2.31 4.14 -0.89
CA LEU A 82 -1.33 3.85 -1.94
C LEU A 82 -1.87 2.72 -2.83
N SER A 83 -1.36 2.61 -4.06
CA SER A 83 -1.89 1.65 -5.05
C SER A 83 -1.90 0.21 -4.56
N HIS A 84 -0.94 -0.19 -3.72
CA HIS A 84 -0.88 -1.54 -3.17
C HIS A 84 -2.12 -1.92 -2.32
N ARG A 85 -2.89 -0.93 -1.84
CA ARG A 85 -4.14 -1.17 -1.09
C ARG A 85 -5.28 -1.69 -1.98
N PHE A 86 -5.14 -1.59 -3.29
CA PHE A 86 -6.12 -2.04 -4.29
C PHE A 86 -5.68 -3.33 -5.00
N LEU A 87 -4.69 -4.03 -4.43
CA LEU A 87 -4.29 -5.34 -4.90
C LEU A 87 -5.38 -6.37 -4.59
N GLU A 88 -5.57 -7.27 -5.54
CA GLU A 88 -6.35 -8.50 -5.41
C GLU A 88 -5.41 -9.71 -5.52
N PRO A 89 -5.68 -10.81 -4.79
CA PRO A 89 -4.87 -12.01 -4.89
C PRO A 89 -4.88 -12.60 -6.31
N TRP A 90 -3.70 -12.95 -6.82
CA TRP A 90 -3.57 -13.63 -8.10
C TRP A 90 -2.89 -14.99 -7.93
N PRO A 91 -3.64 -16.09 -7.82
CA PRO A 91 -3.05 -17.41 -7.65
C PRO A 91 -2.26 -17.84 -8.89
N LEU A 92 -0.97 -18.11 -8.70
CA LEU A 92 -0.07 -18.66 -9.73
C LEU A 92 0.60 -19.94 -9.20
N PRO A 93 -0.14 -21.07 -9.12
CA PRO A 93 0.31 -22.24 -8.37
C PRO A 93 1.53 -22.95 -8.99
N ALA A 94 1.78 -22.78 -10.29
CA ALA A 94 2.93 -23.38 -10.96
C ALA A 94 4.17 -22.47 -10.88
N ALA A 95 5.31 -23.04 -10.49
CA ALA A 95 6.57 -22.29 -10.37
C ALA A 95 6.98 -21.63 -11.70
N GLU A 96 6.76 -22.31 -12.83
CA GLU A 96 7.03 -21.81 -14.18
C GLU A 96 6.15 -20.60 -14.51
N ALA A 97 4.90 -20.58 -14.04
CA ALA A 97 3.98 -19.48 -14.28
C ALA A 97 4.40 -18.21 -13.54
N PHE A 98 4.90 -18.35 -12.31
CA PHE A 98 5.48 -17.25 -11.54
C PHE A 98 6.84 -16.81 -12.10
N PHE A 99 7.82 -17.72 -12.19
CA PHE A 99 9.18 -17.35 -12.59
C PHE A 99 9.30 -17.01 -14.08
N GLY A 100 8.41 -17.50 -14.93
CA GLY A 100 8.28 -17.03 -16.30
C GLY A 100 7.97 -15.53 -16.35
N ARG A 101 7.04 -15.06 -15.50
CA ARG A 101 6.68 -13.64 -15.38
C ARG A 101 7.73 -12.83 -14.63
N TRP A 102 8.32 -13.40 -13.58
CA TRP A 102 9.39 -12.77 -12.81
C TRP A 102 10.56 -12.35 -13.69
N ARG A 103 10.91 -13.18 -14.68
CA ARG A 103 12.04 -12.94 -15.59
C ARG A 103 11.73 -12.02 -16.76
N VAL A 104 10.48 -11.59 -16.94
CA VAL A 104 10.10 -10.65 -18.02
C VAL A 104 10.88 -9.34 -17.85
N ALA A 105 11.53 -8.91 -18.93
CA ALA A 105 12.27 -7.65 -18.98
C ALA A 105 11.31 -6.45 -18.94
N GLY A 106 11.81 -5.30 -18.49
CA GLY A 106 11.02 -4.05 -18.44
C GLY A 106 10.05 -3.93 -17.27
N LEU A 107 9.95 -4.93 -16.39
CA LEU A 107 9.26 -4.75 -15.11
C LEU A 107 10.07 -3.81 -14.21
N ALA A 108 9.39 -2.84 -13.60
CA ALA A 108 9.97 -2.06 -12.52
C ALA A 108 10.24 -2.97 -11.33
N GLU A 109 11.48 -2.99 -10.87
CA GLU A 109 11.93 -3.75 -9.71
C GLU A 109 12.24 -2.79 -8.56
N HIS A 110 11.76 -3.11 -7.37
CA HIS A 110 12.15 -2.44 -6.15
C HIS A 110 12.57 -3.49 -5.13
N GLN A 111 13.76 -3.31 -4.55
CA GLN A 111 14.37 -4.27 -3.64
C GLN A 111 14.95 -3.55 -2.43
N VAL A 112 14.67 -4.06 -1.24
CA VAL A 112 15.25 -3.56 0.02
C VAL A 112 15.80 -4.74 0.81
N SER A 113 16.98 -4.55 1.40
CA SER A 113 17.53 -5.46 2.42
C SER A 113 17.42 -4.80 3.79
N PHE A 114 17.00 -5.54 4.80
CA PHE A 114 16.75 -5.01 6.14
C PHE A 114 17.01 -6.07 7.22
N GLN A 115 17.14 -5.62 8.47
CA GLN A 115 17.20 -6.50 9.63
C GLN A 115 15.77 -6.89 10.04
N TRP A 116 15.50 -8.19 10.07
CA TRP A 116 14.25 -8.75 10.54
C TRP A 116 14.09 -8.49 12.04
N ALA A 117 12.93 -7.98 12.44
CA ALA A 117 12.62 -7.71 13.83
C ALA A 117 12.19 -9.01 14.54
N GLY A 118 12.92 -9.39 15.59
CA GLY A 118 12.60 -10.56 16.40
C GLY A 118 12.84 -11.90 15.68
N PRO A 119 12.25 -13.01 16.17
CA PRO A 119 12.36 -14.30 15.51
C PRO A 119 11.54 -14.34 14.20
N TYR A 120 12.04 -15.06 13.20
CA TYR A 120 11.31 -15.25 11.95
C TYR A 120 10.17 -16.25 12.13
N ASP A 121 8.93 -15.77 12.02
CA ASP A 121 7.72 -16.59 11.88
C ASP A 121 7.22 -16.49 10.44
N GLN A 122 7.48 -17.54 9.66
CA GLN A 122 7.08 -17.65 8.26
C GLN A 122 5.56 -17.60 8.09
N ALA A 123 4.78 -18.17 9.01
CA ALA A 123 3.32 -18.15 8.93
C ALA A 123 2.77 -16.75 9.19
N ALA A 124 3.36 -16.00 10.13
CA ALA A 124 3.00 -14.59 10.35
C ALA A 124 3.38 -13.72 9.14
N ALA A 125 4.55 -13.93 8.55
CA ALA A 125 4.97 -13.24 7.33
C ALA A 125 4.03 -13.53 6.15
N ALA A 126 3.64 -14.79 5.95
CA ALA A 126 2.67 -15.21 4.94
C ALA A 126 1.27 -14.60 5.18
N ARG A 127 0.83 -14.48 6.45
CA ARG A 127 -0.42 -13.78 6.79
C ARG A 127 -0.37 -12.29 6.46
N LEU A 128 0.77 -11.63 6.67
CA LEU A 128 0.90 -10.22 6.30
C LEU A 128 0.85 -10.04 4.78
N LEU A 129 1.52 -10.91 4.01
CA LEU A 129 1.43 -10.91 2.55
C LEU A 129 0.00 -11.15 2.07
N SER A 130 -0.69 -12.14 2.65
CA SER A 130 -2.04 -12.51 2.22
C SER A 130 -3.11 -11.56 2.74
N SER A 131 -3.36 -11.51 4.05
CA SER A 131 -4.44 -10.70 4.63
C SER A 131 -4.09 -9.21 4.70
N GLY A 132 -2.82 -8.86 4.92
CA GLY A 132 -2.39 -7.47 5.04
C GLY A 132 -2.24 -6.75 3.69
N ALA A 133 -1.59 -7.41 2.72
CA ALA A 133 -1.31 -6.85 1.40
C ALA A 133 -2.20 -7.40 0.27
N ARG A 134 -3.12 -8.32 0.58
CA ARG A 134 -4.06 -8.92 -0.39
C ARG A 134 -3.38 -9.62 -1.56
N LEU A 135 -2.30 -10.33 -1.28
CA LEU A 135 -1.58 -11.15 -2.26
C LEU A 135 -1.96 -12.62 -2.11
N ALA A 136 -1.87 -13.38 -3.20
CA ALA A 136 -1.85 -14.84 -3.12
C ALA A 136 -0.43 -15.27 -2.74
N VAL A 137 -0.25 -15.88 -1.57
CA VAL A 137 1.01 -16.53 -1.20
C VAL A 137 1.08 -17.86 -1.96
N LEU A 138 2.22 -18.13 -2.58
CA LEU A 138 2.40 -19.27 -3.48
C LEU A 138 3.28 -20.32 -2.83
N ASP A 139 2.66 -21.42 -2.40
CA ASP A 139 3.36 -22.54 -1.78
C ASP A 139 4.24 -23.26 -2.80
N THR A 140 5.41 -23.72 -2.36
CA THR A 140 6.35 -24.55 -3.15
C THR A 140 6.89 -23.94 -4.45
N VAL A 141 6.63 -22.65 -4.70
CA VAL A 141 7.16 -21.96 -5.88
C VAL A 141 8.64 -21.66 -5.71
N ASP A 142 9.07 -21.08 -4.58
CA ASP A 142 10.50 -20.84 -4.32
C ASP A 142 11.20 -22.16 -3.96
N PRO A 143 12.37 -22.47 -4.55
CA PRO A 143 13.13 -23.66 -4.18
C PRO A 143 13.71 -23.58 -2.76
N VAL A 144 13.84 -22.39 -2.17
CA VAL A 144 14.33 -22.19 -0.81
C VAL A 144 13.13 -22.15 0.15
N PRO A 145 12.97 -23.13 1.06
CA PRO A 145 11.77 -23.27 1.89
C PRO A 145 11.49 -22.09 2.83
N THR A 146 12.52 -21.35 3.24
CA THR A 146 12.39 -20.19 4.13
C THR A 146 11.89 -18.94 3.40
N ASN A 147 11.98 -18.92 2.08
CA ASN A 147 11.52 -17.80 1.28
C ASN A 147 10.00 -17.85 1.11
N LEU A 148 9.39 -16.68 0.92
CA LEU A 148 8.00 -16.56 0.55
C LEU A 148 7.89 -15.89 -0.82
N VAL A 149 7.03 -16.44 -1.65
CA VAL A 149 6.67 -15.84 -2.93
C VAL A 149 5.18 -15.51 -2.88
N ALA A 150 4.81 -14.36 -3.42
CA ALA A 150 3.42 -13.95 -3.51
C ALA A 150 3.14 -13.18 -4.80
N SER A 151 1.89 -13.20 -5.24
CA SER A 151 1.45 -12.47 -6.43
C SER A 151 0.07 -11.84 -6.25
N GLY A 152 -0.11 -10.69 -6.87
CA GLY A 152 -1.39 -10.01 -6.92
C GLY A 152 -1.52 -9.18 -8.19
N TYR A 153 -2.74 -8.71 -8.43
CA TYR A 153 -3.04 -7.80 -9.52
C TYR A 153 -3.73 -6.56 -9.02
N LEU A 154 -3.51 -5.46 -9.70
CA LEU A 154 -4.10 -4.18 -9.33
C LEU A 154 -5.46 -4.08 -9.99
N ALA A 155 -6.54 -4.27 -9.22
CA ALA A 155 -7.89 -4.15 -9.73
C ALA A 155 -8.30 -2.68 -9.85
N THR A 156 -8.90 -2.33 -10.97
CA THR A 156 -9.51 -1.01 -11.21
C THR A 156 -11.00 -1.17 -11.50
N THR A 157 -11.75 -0.07 -11.50
CA THR A 157 -13.17 -0.12 -11.90
C THR A 157 -13.39 -0.57 -13.34
N SER A 158 -12.40 -0.40 -14.23
CA SER A 158 -12.42 -0.86 -15.62
C SER A 158 -11.86 -2.28 -15.82
N VAL A 159 -11.00 -2.77 -14.91
CA VAL A 159 -10.33 -4.07 -15.00
C VAL A 159 -10.39 -4.76 -13.64
N GLY A 160 -11.44 -5.57 -13.43
CA GLY A 160 -11.64 -6.35 -12.21
C GLY A 160 -11.12 -7.78 -12.26
N ALA A 161 -10.72 -8.28 -13.44
CA ALA A 161 -10.29 -9.65 -13.64
C ALA A 161 -8.75 -9.78 -13.56
N PRO A 162 -8.21 -10.94 -13.13
CA PRO A 162 -6.79 -11.17 -13.06
C PRO A 162 -6.14 -11.17 -14.46
N PRO A 163 -4.81 -10.97 -14.57
CA PRO A 163 -4.11 -10.79 -15.85
C PRO A 163 -4.29 -11.91 -16.88
N ASP A 164 -4.56 -13.14 -16.44
CA ASP A 164 -4.83 -14.31 -17.29
C ASP A 164 -6.27 -14.38 -17.81
N LYS A 165 -7.17 -13.52 -17.34
CA LYS A 165 -8.60 -13.51 -17.67
C LYS A 165 -9.07 -12.22 -18.34
N VAL A 166 -8.15 -11.33 -18.70
CA VAL A 166 -8.45 -10.08 -19.43
C VAL A 166 -8.14 -10.21 -20.91
N ALA A 167 -8.86 -9.46 -21.75
CA ALA A 167 -8.66 -9.48 -23.20
C ALA A 167 -7.27 -9.00 -23.64
N ASN A 168 -6.67 -8.07 -22.88
CA ASN A 168 -5.31 -7.59 -23.10
C ASN A 168 -4.46 -7.80 -21.83
N PRO A 169 -3.79 -8.96 -21.70
CA PRO A 169 -2.89 -9.26 -20.58
C PRO A 169 -1.73 -8.27 -20.45
N ASP A 170 -1.35 -7.58 -21.53
CA ASP A 170 -0.25 -6.60 -21.52
C ASP A 170 -0.60 -5.27 -20.87
N ALA A 171 -1.89 -4.92 -20.86
CA ALA A 171 -2.41 -3.77 -20.14
C ALA A 171 -2.64 -4.05 -18.64
N ALA A 172 -2.68 -5.33 -18.23
CA ALA A 172 -2.88 -5.68 -16.84
C ALA A 172 -1.67 -5.31 -15.98
N ILE A 173 -1.94 -4.71 -14.83
CA ILE A 173 -0.92 -4.38 -13.83
C ILE A 173 -0.97 -5.42 -12.73
N PHE A 174 0.18 -6.04 -12.50
CA PHE A 174 0.37 -7.05 -11.48
C PHE A 174 1.61 -6.73 -10.64
N CYS A 175 1.70 -7.38 -9.50
CA CYS A 175 2.86 -7.31 -8.62
C CYS A 175 3.27 -8.72 -8.24
N LEU A 176 4.55 -9.03 -8.44
CA LEU A 176 5.18 -10.26 -7.99
C LEU A 176 6.11 -9.91 -6.84
N VAL A 177 6.08 -10.69 -5.77
CA VAL A 177 6.84 -10.45 -4.55
C VAL A 177 7.66 -11.69 -4.22
N ARG A 178 8.90 -11.47 -3.82
CA ARG A 178 9.79 -12.49 -3.25
C ARG A 178 10.40 -11.95 -1.97
N LEU A 179 10.15 -12.62 -0.86
CA LEU A 179 10.76 -12.36 0.44
C LEU A 179 11.76 -13.47 0.73
N GLU A 180 13.01 -13.08 0.92
CA GLU A 180 14.12 -13.97 1.28
C GLU A 180 14.54 -13.64 2.71
N VAL A 181 14.42 -14.59 3.64
CA VAL A 181 14.83 -14.39 5.03
C VAL A 181 15.92 -15.40 5.39
N ASN A 182 16.98 -14.91 6.02
CA ASN A 182 18.01 -15.71 6.68
C ASN A 182 17.81 -15.60 8.20
N PRO A 183 17.11 -16.57 8.84
CA PRO A 183 16.76 -16.49 10.25
C PRO A 183 17.98 -16.48 11.16
N GLN A 184 19.06 -17.16 10.76
CA GLN A 184 20.30 -17.25 11.54
C GLN A 184 21.02 -15.90 11.66
N ARG A 185 20.92 -15.07 10.62
CA ARG A 185 21.55 -13.74 10.57
C ARG A 185 20.59 -12.60 10.89
N GLY A 186 19.29 -12.89 11.06
CA GLY A 186 18.25 -11.87 11.16
C GLY A 186 18.18 -10.96 9.91
N ALA A 187 18.69 -11.40 8.77
CA ALA A 187 18.76 -10.58 7.56
C ALA A 187 17.63 -10.98 6.60
N ALA A 188 16.97 -10.00 6.02
CA ALA A 188 15.92 -10.22 5.03
C ALA A 188 16.14 -9.35 3.78
N ARG A 189 15.65 -9.83 2.65
CA ARG A 189 15.58 -9.13 1.38
C ARG A 189 14.18 -9.28 0.80
N LEU A 190 13.54 -8.15 0.54
CA LEU A 190 12.22 -8.10 -0.07
C LEU A 190 12.33 -7.46 -1.45
N THR A 191 11.85 -8.17 -2.46
CA THR A 191 11.83 -7.70 -3.84
C THR A 191 10.40 -7.74 -4.37
N ALA A 192 9.96 -6.64 -4.97
CA ALA A 192 8.72 -6.60 -5.75
C ALA A 192 9.01 -6.18 -7.19
N ARG A 193 8.31 -6.83 -8.14
CA ARG A 193 8.35 -6.51 -9.56
C ARG A 193 6.96 -6.24 -10.09
N SER A 194 6.80 -5.15 -10.83
CA SER A 194 5.52 -4.73 -11.40
C SER A 194 5.69 -3.96 -12.70
N ARG A 195 4.65 -3.90 -13.53
CA ARG A 195 4.56 -2.94 -14.64
C ARG A 195 4.31 -1.50 -14.18
N HIS A 196 4.00 -1.30 -12.89
CA HIS A 196 3.77 0.01 -12.28
C HIS A 196 4.77 0.25 -11.14
N LYS A 197 5.77 1.12 -11.36
CA LYS A 197 6.84 1.37 -10.38
C LYS A 197 6.32 1.80 -8.98
N PRO A 198 5.38 2.75 -8.85
CA PRO A 198 4.83 3.14 -7.55
C PRO A 198 4.17 2.01 -6.77
N LEU A 199 3.60 1.01 -7.45
CA LEU A 199 3.03 -0.16 -6.80
C LEU A 199 4.12 -1.02 -6.17
N ALA A 200 5.17 -1.37 -6.91
CA ALA A 200 6.29 -2.16 -6.39
C ALA A 200 6.99 -1.44 -5.22
N GLU A 201 7.30 -0.16 -5.40
CA GLU A 201 7.97 0.65 -4.39
C GLU A 201 7.12 0.81 -3.12
N GLY A 202 5.84 1.20 -3.27
CA GLY A 202 4.95 1.41 -2.13
C GLY A 202 4.68 0.13 -1.34
N LEU A 203 4.57 -1.02 -2.02
CA LEU A 203 4.36 -2.31 -1.37
C LEU A 203 5.60 -2.75 -0.57
N VAL A 204 6.80 -2.66 -1.16
CA VAL A 204 8.04 -3.05 -0.47
C VAL A 204 8.28 -2.16 0.75
N LYS A 205 8.10 -0.85 0.62
CA LYS A 205 8.22 0.09 1.75
C LYS A 205 7.27 -0.27 2.90
N ALA A 206 5.99 -0.53 2.59
CA ALA A 206 4.99 -0.86 3.60
C ALA A 206 5.27 -2.20 4.31
N LEU A 207 5.64 -3.24 3.56
CA LEU A 207 5.93 -4.56 4.12
C LEU A 207 7.25 -4.58 4.90
N ALA A 208 8.31 -3.99 4.37
CA ALA A 208 9.60 -3.90 5.07
C ALA A 208 9.46 -3.12 6.39
N ALA A 209 8.65 -2.05 6.43
CA ALA A 209 8.34 -1.33 7.66
C ALA A 209 7.58 -2.16 8.70
N SER A 210 6.85 -3.19 8.27
CA SER A 210 6.09 -4.07 9.16
C SER A 210 6.91 -5.23 9.72
N TRP A 211 7.99 -5.63 9.03
CA TRP A 211 8.87 -6.73 9.45
C TRP A 211 10.21 -6.30 10.01
N GLY A 212 10.69 -5.11 9.66
CA GLY A 212 11.94 -4.57 10.14
C GLY A 212 11.77 -3.73 11.41
N ASN A 213 12.86 -3.57 12.16
CA ASN A 213 12.98 -2.48 13.14
C ASN A 213 13.08 -1.15 12.39
N VAL A 214 11.98 -0.66 11.83
CA VAL A 214 11.94 0.66 11.19
C VAL A 214 11.62 1.71 12.26
N ALA A 215 12.56 1.86 13.20
CA ALA A 215 12.76 3.15 13.83
C ALA A 215 13.57 4.00 12.84
N ALA A 216 12.87 4.92 12.18
CA ALA A 216 13.36 5.97 11.29
C ALA A 216 13.72 5.60 9.83
N PRO A 217 13.36 6.48 8.86
CA PRO A 217 13.93 6.43 7.52
C PRO A 217 15.44 6.74 7.61
N ILE A 218 16.26 5.98 6.89
CA ILE A 218 17.68 6.28 6.70
C ILE A 218 17.78 7.48 5.73
N PRO A 219 18.62 8.50 6.03
CA PRO A 219 18.68 9.78 5.30
C PRO A 219 18.94 9.66 3.81
#